data_AF-A0A8R2JXB4-F1
#
_entry.id   AF-A0A8R2JXB4-F1
#
_cell.length_a   1.000
_cell.length_b   1.000
_cell.length_c   1.000
_cell.angle_alpha   90.00
_cell.angle_beta   90.00
_cell.angle_gamma   90.00
#
_symmetry.space_group_name_H-M   'P 1'
#
loop_
_entity.id
_entity.type
_entity.pdbx_description
1 polymer ?
#
loop_
_entity_poly.entity_id
_entity_poly.type
_entity_poly.pdbx_seq_one_letter_code
_entity_poly.pdbx_strand_id
1 'polypeptide(L)'
;MVSNDSLVELKLWRTKIQRSERIPNTGLEALDICNKDIYPNIYFLLKVLCTLPVSTSSPERMFSTLKRVKTYLRNTMSENRLNGLAMLAVHRNVKVDPEEVLNELALRPRRVDLLL
;
A
#
# COMPACT_ATOMS: atom_id res chain seq x y z
N MET A 1 -7.49 -30.07 14.62
CA MET A 1 -7.50 -29.74 16.07
C MET A 1 -7.03 -28.30 16.36
N VAL A 2 -7.23 -27.31 15.46
CA VAL A 2 -6.70 -25.93 15.65
C VAL A 2 -7.82 -24.90 15.93
N SER A 3 -9.09 -25.27 15.74
CA SER A 3 -10.20 -24.30 15.76
C SER A 3 -10.71 -23.92 17.16
N ASN A 4 -10.29 -24.61 18.23
CA ASN A 4 -10.84 -24.39 19.56
C ASN A 4 -10.08 -23.30 20.35
N ASP A 5 -8.77 -23.19 20.15
CA ASP A 5 -7.92 -22.25 20.88
C ASP A 5 -8.22 -20.79 20.51
N SER A 6 -8.49 -20.51 19.23
CA SER A 6 -8.81 -19.16 18.76
C SER A 6 -10.15 -18.64 19.30
N LEU A 7 -11.14 -19.51 19.48
CA LEU A 7 -12.43 -19.13 20.09
C LEU A 7 -12.31 -18.86 21.59
N VAL A 8 -11.47 -19.62 22.29
CA VAL A 8 -11.17 -19.42 23.71
C VAL A 8 -10.42 -18.10 23.90
N GLU A 9 -9.41 -17.85 23.08
CA GLU A 9 -8.65 -16.60 23.03
C GLU A 9 -9.57 -15.39 22.77
N LEU A 10 -10.51 -15.51 21.82
CA LEU A 10 -11.50 -14.48 21.52
C LEU A 10 -12.42 -14.21 22.72
N LYS A 11 -12.91 -15.26 23.39
CA LYS A 11 -13.74 -15.11 24.60
C LYS A 11 -12.96 -14.40 25.72
N LEU A 12 -11.71 -14.79 25.96
CA LEU A 12 -10.83 -14.15 26.94
C LEU A 12 -10.59 -12.67 26.61
N TRP A 13 -10.31 -12.35 25.35
CA TRP A 13 -10.12 -10.98 24.88
C TRP A 13 -11.40 -10.15 25.04
N ARG A 14 -12.55 -10.72 24.69
CA ARG A 14 -13.87 -10.06 24.86
C ARG A 14 -14.15 -9.76 26.33
N THR A 15 -13.90 -10.72 27.22
CA THR A 15 -14.06 -10.53 28.67
C THR A 15 -13.06 -9.49 29.21
N LYS A 16 -11.82 -9.45 28.71
CA LYS A 16 -10.84 -8.43 29.07
C LYS A 16 -11.33 -7.03 28.69
N ILE A 17 -11.82 -6.84 27.47
CA ILE A 17 -12.34 -5.54 27.02
C ILE A 17 -13.59 -5.15 27.81
N GLN A 18 -14.51 -6.07 28.07
CA GLN A 18 -15.72 -5.79 28.84
C GLN A 18 -15.47 -5.47 30.32
N ARG A 19 -14.38 -6.01 30.90
CA ARG A 19 -13.94 -5.68 32.26
C ARG A 19 -13.05 -4.44 32.32
N SER A 20 -12.51 -4.01 31.19
CA SER A 20 -11.63 -2.85 31.10
C SER A 20 -12.48 -1.58 30.97
N GLU A 21 -12.17 -0.55 31.76
CA GLU A 21 -12.81 0.78 31.65
C GLU A 21 -12.53 1.47 30.31
N ARG A 22 -11.49 1.05 29.58
CA ARG A 22 -11.07 1.63 28.29
C ARG A 22 -11.45 0.71 27.14
N ILE A 23 -12.60 0.96 26.54
CA ILE A 23 -13.00 0.35 25.27
C ILE A 23 -12.28 1.15 24.16
N PRO A 24 -11.43 0.53 23.34
CA PRO A 24 -10.73 1.24 22.28
C PRO A 24 -11.73 1.73 21.22
N ASN A 25 -11.65 3.01 20.88
CA ASN A 25 -12.52 3.63 19.86
C ASN A 25 -11.94 3.45 18.44
N THR A 26 -10.65 3.09 18.34
CA THR A 26 -9.95 2.88 17.07
C THR A 26 -9.25 1.52 17.05
N GLY A 27 -9.18 0.88 15.87
CA GLY A 27 -8.47 -0.39 15.69
C GLY A 27 -6.99 -0.36 16.14
N LEU A 28 -6.34 0.81 16.04
CA LEU A 28 -4.96 1.01 16.48
C LEU A 28 -4.82 0.98 18.02
N GLU A 29 -5.76 1.58 18.74
CA GLU A 29 -5.81 1.50 20.21
C GLU A 29 -6.10 0.07 20.66
N ALA A 30 -6.96 -0.64 19.93
CA ALA A 30 -7.23 -2.05 20.20
C ALA A 30 -5.99 -2.92 20.01
N LEU A 31 -5.14 -2.60 19.02
CA LEU A 31 -3.87 -3.29 18.79
C LEU A 31 -2.86 -3.03 19.91
N ASP A 32 -2.79 -1.80 20.43
CA ASP A 32 -1.87 -1.41 21.52
C ASP A 32 -2.21 -2.10 22.86
N ILE A 33 -3.49 -2.24 23.17
CA ILE A 33 -3.97 -2.93 24.38
C ILE A 33 -3.83 -4.46 24.25
N CYS A 34 -3.71 -4.96 23.02
CA CYS A 34 -3.65 -6.38 22.71
C CYS A 34 -2.21 -6.89 22.85
N ASN A 35 -1.97 -7.70 23.89
CA ASN A 35 -0.67 -8.34 24.05
C ASN A 35 -0.56 -9.56 23.11
N LYS A 36 0.40 -9.51 22.19
CA LYS A 36 0.70 -10.56 21.22
C LYS A 36 1.01 -11.92 21.85
N ASP A 37 1.60 -11.95 23.05
CA ASP A 37 1.99 -13.21 23.70
C ASP A 37 0.80 -13.95 24.32
N ILE A 38 -0.26 -13.21 24.68
CA ILE A 38 -1.47 -13.75 25.30
C ILE A 38 -2.54 -14.01 24.23
N TYR A 39 -2.60 -13.15 23.21
CA TYR A 39 -3.62 -13.20 22.15
C TYR A 39 -2.98 -13.14 20.75
N PRO A 40 -2.23 -14.17 20.33
CA PRO A 40 -1.49 -14.17 19.06
C PRO A 40 -2.40 -14.09 17.83
N ASN A 41 -3.55 -14.77 17.83
CA ASN A 41 -4.47 -14.79 16.68
C ASN A 41 -5.26 -13.48 16.59
N ILE A 42 -5.72 -12.96 17.73
CA ILE A 42 -6.44 -11.68 17.79
C ILE A 42 -5.52 -10.52 17.43
N TYR A 43 -4.28 -10.53 17.91
CA TYR A 43 -3.28 -9.52 17.55
C TYR A 43 -3.00 -9.53 16.04
N PHE A 44 -2.85 -10.70 15.43
CA PHE A 44 -2.68 -10.82 13.98
C PHE A 44 -3.89 -10.27 13.22
N LEU A 45 -5.11 -10.62 13.65
CA LEU A 45 -6.33 -10.14 13.02
C LEU A 45 -6.50 -8.61 13.15
N LEU A 46 -6.20 -8.04 14.31
CA LEU A 46 -6.20 -6.58 14.52
C LEU A 46 -5.14 -5.90 13.68
N LYS A 47 -3.96 -6.51 13.53
CA LYS A 47 -2.90 -6.00 12.66
C LYS A 47 -3.34 -6.01 11.20
N VAL A 48 -3.92 -7.12 10.73
CA VAL A 48 -4.50 -7.20 9.39
C VAL A 48 -5.57 -6.12 9.20
N LEU A 49 -6.48 -5.96 10.16
CA LEU A 49 -7.52 -4.94 10.14
C LEU A 49 -6.95 -3.51 10.08
N CYS A 50 -5.85 -3.23 10.79
CA CYS A 50 -5.20 -1.91 10.76
C CYS A 50 -4.37 -1.68 9.48
N THR A 51 -3.83 -2.74 8.88
CA THR A 51 -3.07 -2.67 7.62
C THR A 51 -3.96 -2.66 6.39
N LEU A 52 -5.12 -3.30 6.46
CA LEU A 52 -6.19 -3.10 5.50
C LEU A 52 -6.70 -1.68 5.70
N PRO A 53 -6.96 -0.91 4.62
CA PRO A 53 -7.42 0.45 4.74
C PRO A 53 -8.87 0.46 5.27
N VAL A 54 -9.04 0.34 6.59
CA VAL A 54 -10.30 0.59 7.30
C VAL A 54 -10.71 2.07 7.17
N SER A 55 -9.74 2.95 6.89
CA SER A 55 -10.01 4.30 6.42
C SER A 55 -10.20 4.29 4.90
N THR A 56 -11.43 4.15 4.43
CA THR A 56 -11.82 4.37 3.03
C THR A 56 -11.37 5.73 2.48
N SER A 57 -11.13 6.71 3.37
CA SER A 57 -10.76 8.07 2.97
C SER A 57 -9.33 8.22 2.39
N SER A 58 -8.35 7.41 2.82
CA SER A 58 -6.97 7.55 2.34
C SER A 58 -6.76 6.95 0.93
N PRO A 59 -7.30 5.76 0.62
CA PRO A 59 -7.34 5.25 -0.75
C PRO A 59 -8.17 6.15 -1.66
N GLU A 60 -9.34 6.65 -1.26
CA GLU A 60 -10.15 7.54 -2.10
C GLU A 60 -9.43 8.83 -2.46
N ARG A 61 -8.72 9.46 -1.51
CA ARG A 61 -7.89 10.64 -1.79
C ARG A 61 -6.74 10.28 -2.71
N MET A 62 -6.06 9.15 -2.50
CA MET A 62 -4.99 8.68 -3.38
C MET A 62 -5.50 8.33 -4.78
N PHE A 63 -6.61 7.60 -4.91
CA PHE A 63 -7.26 7.24 -6.17
C PHE A 63 -7.81 8.47 -6.88
N SER A 64 -8.37 9.45 -6.18
CA SER A 64 -8.83 10.72 -6.76
C SER A 64 -7.65 11.53 -7.29
N THR A 65 -6.56 11.62 -6.52
CA THR A 65 -5.33 12.28 -6.95
C THR A 65 -4.70 11.55 -8.14
N LEU A 66 -4.64 10.22 -8.10
CA LEU A 66 -4.13 9.37 -9.17
C LEU A 66 -5.03 9.41 -10.40
N LYS A 67 -6.36 9.51 -10.25
CA LYS A 67 -7.32 9.70 -11.34
C LYS A 67 -7.11 11.07 -11.98
N ARG A 68 -6.91 12.13 -11.19
CA ARG A 68 -6.63 13.48 -11.70
C ARG A 68 -5.29 13.55 -12.43
N VAL A 69 -4.24 12.93 -11.89
CA VAL A 69 -2.93 12.79 -12.55
C VAL A 69 -3.02 11.94 -13.81
N LYS A 70 -3.74 10.82 -13.77
CA LYS A 70 -4.01 9.94 -14.92
C LYS A 70 -4.78 10.68 -16.01
N THR A 71 -5.79 11.48 -15.67
CA THR A 71 -6.55 12.29 -16.63
C THR A 71 -5.70 13.42 -17.20
N TYR A 72 -4.93 14.13 -16.37
CA TYR A 72 -4.03 15.20 -16.79
C TYR A 72 -2.94 14.68 -17.75
N LEU A 73 -2.29 13.56 -17.42
CA LEU A 73 -1.27 12.94 -18.25
C LEU A 73 -1.87 12.24 -19.49
N ARG A 74 -3.08 11.67 -19.43
CA ARG A 74 -3.75 11.05 -20.59
C ARG A 74 -4.15 12.07 -21.65
N ASN A 75 -4.38 13.33 -21.29
CA ASN A 75 -4.58 14.41 -22.27
C ASN A 75 -3.28 14.82 -22.99
N THR A 76 -2.11 14.30 -22.58
CA THR A 76 -0.80 14.66 -23.18
C THR A 76 0.08 13.43 -23.51
N MET A 77 -0.27 12.22 -23.08
CA MET A 77 0.51 11.00 -23.26
C MET A 77 -0.33 9.76 -23.54
N SER A 78 0.21 8.85 -24.36
CA SER A 78 -0.31 7.50 -24.55
C SER A 78 -0.14 6.64 -23.29
N GLU A 79 -1.04 5.68 -23.08
CA GLU A 79 -1.10 4.80 -21.89
C GLU A 79 0.24 4.08 -21.61
N ASN A 80 0.97 3.74 -22.67
CA ASN A 80 2.30 3.12 -22.57
C ASN A 80 3.35 4.05 -21.93
N ARG A 81 3.33 5.35 -22.26
CA ARG A 81 4.26 6.32 -21.65
C ARG A 81 3.94 6.57 -20.19
N LEU A 82 2.65 6.60 -19.84
CA LEU A 82 2.21 6.78 -18.46
C LEU A 82 2.67 5.61 -17.57
N ASN A 83 2.48 4.37 -18.05
CA ASN A 83 2.91 3.17 -17.32
C ASN A 83 4.43 3.13 -17.12
N GLY A 84 5.21 3.49 -18.14
CA GLY A 84 6.67 3.58 -18.03
C GLY A 84 7.13 4.63 -16.99
N LEU A 85 6.52 5.82 -16.99
CA LEU A 85 6.83 6.86 -16.01
C LEU A 85 6.39 6.49 -14.59
N ALA A 86 5.26 5.82 -14.43
CA ALA A 86 4.82 5.32 -13.12
C ALA A 86 5.80 4.29 -12.56
N MET A 87 6.32 3.39 -13.39
CA MET A 87 7.35 2.43 -12.96
C MET A 87 8.64 3.12 -12.53
N LEU A 88 9.11 4.13 -13.27
CA LEU A 88 10.29 4.93 -12.88
C LEU A 88 10.06 5.71 -11.58
N ALA A 89 8.85 6.23 -11.36
CA ALA A 89 8.52 6.98 -10.15
C ALA A 89 8.47 6.08 -8.90
N VAL A 90 7.97 4.84 -9.03
CA VAL A 90 7.95 3.85 -7.93
C VAL A 90 9.35 3.32 -7.64
N HIS A 91 10.16 3.10 -8.68
CA HIS A 91 11.50 2.52 -8.57
C HIS A 91 12.62 3.57 -8.63
N ARG A 92 12.49 4.64 -7.84
CA ARG A 92 13.40 5.80 -7.86
C ARG A 92 14.85 5.49 -7.46
N ASN A 93 15.10 4.32 -6.88
CA ASN A 93 16.43 3.88 -6.45
C ASN A 93 17.19 3.08 -7.53
N VAL A 94 16.57 2.86 -8.70
CA VAL A 94 17.27 2.25 -9.83
C VAL A 94 18.17 3.32 -10.45
N LYS A 95 19.49 3.08 -10.42
CA LYS A 95 20.43 3.90 -11.17
C LYS A 95 20.23 3.60 -12.64
N VAL A 96 19.94 4.63 -13.42
CA VAL A 96 19.77 4.53 -14.87
C VAL A 96 21.01 5.16 -15.50
N ASP A 97 21.82 4.34 -16.16
CA ASP A 97 23.02 4.81 -16.84
C ASP A 97 22.64 5.53 -18.15
N PRO A 98 23.05 6.81 -18.32
CA PRO A 98 22.63 7.62 -19.47
C PRO A 98 23.13 7.06 -20.81
N GLU A 99 24.28 6.38 -20.82
CA GLU A 99 24.86 5.75 -22.01
C GLU A 99 24.05 4.53 -22.47
N GLU A 100 23.53 3.73 -21.53
CA GLU A 100 22.67 2.58 -21.84
C GLU A 100 21.34 3.05 -22.44
N VAL A 101 20.75 4.09 -21.84
CA VAL A 101 19.54 4.73 -22.38
C VAL A 101 19.81 5.30 -23.77
N LEU A 102 20.95 5.96 -24.00
CA LEU A 102 21.28 6.51 -25.30
C LEU A 102 21.39 5.41 -26.38
N ASN A 103 22.07 4.31 -26.07
CA ASN A 103 22.20 3.16 -26.97
C ASN A 103 20.84 2.51 -27.28
N GLU A 104 20.02 2.23 -26.26
CA GLU A 104 18.66 1.69 -26.43
C GLU A 104 17.76 2.60 -27.28
N LEU A 105 17.93 3.91 -27.11
CA LEU A 105 17.18 4.90 -27.87
C LEU A 105 17.70 5.07 -29.30
N ALA A 106 18.98 4.78 -29.57
CA ALA A 106 19.59 4.80 -30.89
C ALA A 106 19.22 3.58 -31.75
N LEU A 107 18.91 2.44 -31.13
CA LEU A 107 18.44 1.22 -31.81
C LEU A 107 17.07 1.40 -32.50
N ARG A 108 16.28 2.39 -32.08
CA ARG A 108 14.98 2.69 -32.70
C ARG A 108 15.12 3.86 -33.67
N PRO A 109 14.80 3.69 -34.97
CA PRO A 109 14.88 4.79 -35.92
C PRO A 109 13.90 5.89 -35.50
N ARG A 110 14.44 7.05 -35.15
CA ARG A 110 13.65 8.25 -34.87
C ARG A 110 13.55 9.12 -36.11
N ARG A 111 12.48 9.89 -36.19
CA ARG A 111 12.27 10.93 -37.23
C ARG A 111 13.13 12.19 -37.02
N VAL A 112 14.05 12.21 -36.05
CA VAL A 112 14.88 13.38 -35.75
C VAL A 112 16.33 12.96 -35.59
N ASP A 113 17.19 13.52 -36.43
CA ASP A 113 18.64 13.34 -36.35
C ASP A 113 19.15 14.15 -35.15
N LEU A 114 19.74 13.45 -34.18
CA LEU A 114 20.54 14.10 -33.15
C LEU A 114 21.90 14.42 -33.78
N LEU A 115 21.98 15.56 -34.45
CA LEU A 115 23.26 16.13 -34.85
C LEU A 115 23.97 16.58 -33.56
N LEU A 116 24.95 15.77 -33.14
CA LEU A 116 25.96 16.12 -32.14
C LEU A 116 27.08 16.92 -32.79
#